data_AF-A0A964UGF7-F1
#
_entry.id   AF-A0A964UGF7-F1
#
_cell.length_a   1.000
_cell.length_b   1.000
_cell.length_c   1.000
_cell.angle_alpha   90.00
_cell.angle_beta   90.00
_cell.angle_gamma   90.00
#
_symmetry.space_group_name_H-M   'P 1'
#
loop_
_entity.id
_entity.type
_entity.pdbx_description
1 polymer ?
#
loop_
_entity_poly.entity_id
_entity_poly.type
_entity_poly.pdbx_seq_one_letter_code
_entity_poly.pdbx_strand_id
1 'polypeptide(L)'
;MSGGHHIRAIGQGPQQPGQPEEDPGIAPTHDEDGEAAQPEQDSGEFVAEDETDAGDPPRTRMGWLAPVLACLAIMGWSAFYGFALRGELATAASAPPANWVRWIIDWSIPVLLVAVAYLVALRNSRAEAKRFAASAAMLSRESAGLENRLAVVNRELSLAREFLAAQSRELESLGRVASERISTHAGELQQLIADNGAQVDAIGSASETALANMHQLRDGLPVIANSARDVSNQIGNAGRTAQGQLDDLIAGFQRLNQFGEASASQVAALGKKVAETLSGLEDQLSAIEHLAGGRIAALGDEAAEYRSAFEQTETEALSALRARIAELRTQSETAAATLRESEEAALARLREAKKQLHDEIAETVATLEGLDRRTMDAARQRLTDLHEEAGRFDDKLEVR
;
A
#
# COMPACT_ATOMS: atom_id res chain seq x y z
N MET A 1 38.69 -57.30 17.93
CA MET A 1 37.21 -57.26 18.03
C MET A 1 36.84 -56.87 19.45
N SER A 2 35.73 -56.13 19.58
CA SER A 2 35.21 -55.44 20.77
C SER A 2 35.33 -56.17 22.13
N GLY A 3 35.55 -55.38 23.18
CA GLY A 3 35.38 -55.71 24.61
C GLY A 3 36.05 -54.60 25.44
N GLY A 4 35.51 -54.02 26.50
CA GLY A 4 34.30 -54.24 27.27
C GLY A 4 34.53 -53.63 28.68
N HIS A 5 33.56 -52.87 29.17
CA HIS A 5 33.13 -52.75 30.58
C HIS A 5 33.95 -52.04 31.68
N HIS A 6 33.19 -51.20 32.44
CA HIS A 6 33.21 -50.95 33.91
C HIS A 6 34.33 -50.02 34.47
N ILE A 7 34.18 -49.10 35.45
CA ILE A 7 33.34 -48.90 36.67
C ILE A 7 33.57 -47.41 37.14
N ARG A 8 32.54 -46.62 37.55
CA ARG A 8 32.22 -46.09 38.93
C ARG A 8 33.36 -45.31 39.65
N ALA A 9 33.20 -44.29 40.51
CA ALA A 9 32.07 -43.70 41.26
C ALA A 9 32.56 -42.50 42.14
N ILE A 10 31.67 -41.52 42.41
CA ILE A 10 31.36 -40.84 43.71
C ILE A 10 32.47 -39.95 44.35
N GLY A 11 32.27 -38.63 44.52
CA GLY A 11 31.53 -37.94 45.61
C GLY A 11 32.53 -37.15 46.49
N GLN A 12 32.25 -36.18 47.37
CA GLN A 12 31.05 -35.55 47.94
C GLN A 12 31.54 -34.50 48.99
N GLY A 13 31.14 -33.20 48.90
CA GLY A 13 31.08 -32.11 49.93
C GLY A 13 32.17 -31.97 51.05
N PRO A 14 31.96 -31.16 52.14
CA PRO A 14 30.91 -30.16 52.44
C PRO A 14 31.38 -28.86 53.23
N GLN A 15 30.41 -27.96 53.53
CA GLN A 15 30.31 -26.89 54.60
C GLN A 15 31.04 -25.52 54.43
N GLN A 16 30.45 -24.28 54.40
CA GLN A 16 29.40 -23.50 55.14
C GLN A 16 30.00 -22.54 56.23
N PRO A 17 29.41 -21.43 56.79
CA PRO A 17 28.42 -20.36 56.40
C PRO A 17 28.91 -18.88 56.67
N GLY A 18 28.14 -17.82 56.29
CA GLY A 18 28.28 -16.45 56.88
C GLY A 18 27.67 -15.24 56.11
N GLN A 19 26.47 -14.81 56.54
CA GLN A 19 25.58 -13.62 56.32
C GLN A 19 26.18 -12.21 55.98
N PRO A 20 25.38 -11.10 55.86
CA PRO A 20 24.13 -10.74 55.13
C PRO A 20 24.34 -9.47 54.21
N GLU A 21 23.49 -9.08 53.25
CA GLU A 21 22.46 -8.01 53.33
C GLU A 21 21.88 -7.69 51.92
N GLU A 22 20.55 -7.50 51.88
CA GLU A 22 19.63 -6.69 51.03
C GLU A 22 20.05 -6.19 49.61
N ASP A 23 19.25 -6.46 48.57
CA ASP A 23 18.07 -5.69 48.09
C ASP A 23 17.57 -6.29 46.72
N PRO A 24 16.49 -5.84 46.05
CA PRO A 24 15.33 -6.68 45.76
C PRO A 24 15.18 -7.02 44.26
N GLY A 25 14.55 -8.12 43.92
CA GLY A 25 14.20 -8.35 42.52
C GLY A 25 13.63 -9.71 42.20
N ILE A 26 12.36 -9.68 41.81
CA ILE A 26 11.67 -10.65 40.95
C ILE A 26 11.06 -11.84 41.71
N ALA A 27 9.78 -11.66 42.06
CA ALA A 27 8.86 -12.76 42.30
C ALA A 27 8.51 -13.45 40.96
N PRO A 28 8.34 -14.79 40.93
CA PRO A 28 7.85 -15.51 39.77
C PRO A 28 6.32 -15.54 39.79
N THR A 29 5.67 -15.09 38.73
CA THR A 29 4.22 -15.28 38.56
C THR A 29 3.94 -16.25 37.42
N HIS A 30 3.27 -17.32 37.85
CA HIS A 30 2.45 -18.30 37.15
C HIS A 30 2.11 -18.11 35.67
N ASP A 31 2.19 -19.26 35.00
CA ASP A 31 1.51 -19.65 33.78
C ASP A 31 0.01 -19.30 33.83
N GLU A 32 -0.43 -18.48 32.88
CA GLU A 32 -1.79 -18.50 32.35
C GLU A 32 -1.71 -18.79 30.85
N ASP A 33 -2.21 -19.97 30.50
CA ASP A 33 -2.60 -20.34 29.15
C ASP A 33 -3.64 -19.34 28.63
N GLY A 34 -3.24 -18.58 27.60
CA GLY A 34 -4.06 -17.63 26.87
C GLY A 34 -3.84 -17.81 25.38
N GLU A 35 -4.45 -18.86 24.84
CA GLU A 35 -4.77 -19.14 23.44
C GLU A 35 -4.22 -18.13 22.41
N ALA A 36 -3.12 -18.49 21.76
CA ALA A 36 -2.67 -17.85 20.54
C ALA A 36 -3.68 -18.12 19.43
N ALA A 37 -4.58 -17.16 19.20
CA ALA A 37 -5.46 -17.14 18.04
C ALA A 37 -4.59 -17.09 16.77
N GLN A 38 -4.54 -18.23 16.09
CA GLN A 38 -4.00 -18.36 14.74
C GLN A 38 -4.85 -17.48 13.82
N PRO A 39 -4.27 -16.73 12.87
CA PRO A 39 -5.06 -16.08 11.84
C PRO A 39 -5.62 -17.19 10.96
N GLU A 40 -6.90 -17.52 11.15
CA GLU A 40 -7.65 -18.29 10.16
C GLU A 40 -7.56 -17.53 8.84
N GLN A 41 -6.94 -18.18 7.86
CA GLN A 41 -7.04 -17.81 6.47
C GLN A 41 -8.51 -17.96 6.09
N ASP A 42 -9.26 -16.87 6.27
CA ASP A 42 -10.53 -16.70 5.58
C ASP A 42 -10.19 -16.65 4.10
N SER A 43 -10.41 -17.78 3.44
CA SER A 43 -10.53 -17.88 2.00
C SER A 43 -11.75 -17.03 1.59
N GLY A 44 -11.55 -15.72 1.60
CA GLY A 44 -12.44 -14.74 1.02
C GLY A 44 -12.49 -15.04 -0.47
N GLU A 45 -13.48 -15.85 -0.83
CA GLU A 45 -14.00 -15.99 -2.17
C GLU A 45 -14.02 -14.60 -2.80
N PHE A 46 -13.15 -14.41 -3.79
CA PHE A 46 -13.04 -13.18 -4.55
C PHE A 46 -14.34 -13.05 -5.32
N VAL A 47 -15.37 -12.51 -4.68
CA VAL A 47 -16.56 -12.02 -5.34
C VAL A 47 -16.05 -10.90 -6.21
N ALA A 48 -15.85 -11.21 -7.49
CA ALA A 48 -15.74 -10.21 -8.52
C ALA A 48 -17.02 -9.37 -8.43
N GLU A 49 -16.94 -8.26 -7.69
CA GLU A 49 -17.92 -7.21 -7.75
C GLU A 49 -17.88 -6.68 -9.17
N ASP A 50 -18.83 -7.22 -9.94
CA ASP A 50 -19.18 -6.83 -11.30
C ASP A 50 -19.02 -5.32 -11.41
N GLU A 51 -18.11 -4.91 -12.28
CA GLU A 51 -17.89 -3.53 -12.68
C GLU A 51 -19.21 -3.07 -13.33
N THR A 52 -20.17 -2.63 -12.50
CA THR A 52 -21.38 -2.01 -13.00
C THR A 52 -20.95 -0.66 -13.53
N ASP A 53 -20.65 -0.67 -14.82
CA ASP A 53 -20.67 0.44 -15.75
C ASP A 53 -21.48 1.59 -15.17
N ALA A 54 -20.82 2.73 -14.99
CA ALA A 54 -21.42 3.98 -14.54
C ALA A 54 -22.35 4.54 -15.63
N GLY A 55 -23.32 3.74 -16.05
CA GLY A 55 -24.45 4.13 -16.85
C GLY A 55 -25.34 5.02 -16.01
N ASP A 56 -25.57 6.21 -16.53
CA ASP A 56 -26.58 7.17 -16.10
C ASP A 56 -27.83 6.42 -15.61
N PRO A 57 -28.26 6.55 -14.33
CA PRO A 57 -29.30 5.69 -13.81
C PRO A 57 -30.56 5.90 -14.65
N PRO A 58 -31.21 4.81 -15.13
CA PRO A 58 -32.42 4.95 -15.90
C PRO A 58 -33.39 5.77 -15.06
N ARG A 59 -33.84 6.91 -15.60
CA ARG A 59 -34.92 7.70 -15.01
C ARG A 59 -36.13 6.79 -14.91
N THR A 60 -36.25 6.09 -13.78
CA THR A 60 -37.32 5.12 -13.59
C THR A 60 -38.63 5.88 -13.76
N ARG A 61 -39.51 5.39 -14.64
CA ARG A 61 -40.87 5.94 -14.84
C ARG A 61 -41.65 6.10 -13.53
N MET A 62 -41.22 5.38 -12.49
CA MET A 62 -41.68 5.49 -11.09
C MET A 62 -41.47 6.88 -10.46
N GLY A 63 -40.49 7.66 -10.90
CA GLY A 63 -40.24 9.01 -10.40
C GLY A 63 -41.34 10.02 -10.77
N TRP A 64 -42.10 9.76 -11.83
CA TRP A 64 -43.26 10.58 -12.24
C TRP A 64 -44.60 10.05 -11.69
N LEU A 65 -44.66 8.77 -11.31
CA LEU A 65 -45.84 8.17 -10.68
C LEU A 65 -46.13 8.76 -9.29
N ALA A 66 -45.09 9.03 -8.50
CA ALA A 66 -45.24 9.64 -7.17
C ALA A 66 -45.92 11.04 -7.21
N PRO A 67 -45.48 12.01 -8.04
CA PRO A 67 -46.16 13.31 -8.12
C PRO A 67 -47.56 13.20 -8.74
N VAL A 68 -47.78 12.31 -9.72
CA VAL A 68 -49.10 12.12 -10.33
C VAL A 68 -50.11 11.55 -9.33
N LEU A 69 -49.71 10.55 -8.55
CA LEU A 69 -50.56 9.93 -7.54
C LEU A 69 -50.88 10.90 -6.39
N ALA A 70 -49.91 11.71 -5.95
CA ALA A 70 -50.15 12.77 -4.97
C ALA A 70 -51.12 13.83 -5.50
N CYS A 71 -50.96 14.27 -6.77
CA CYS A 71 -51.89 15.19 -7.42
C CYS A 71 -53.30 14.60 -7.54
N LEU A 72 -53.44 13.33 -7.91
CA LEU A 72 -54.73 12.64 -7.98
C LEU A 72 -55.38 12.51 -6.59
N ALA A 73 -54.61 12.22 -5.55
CA ALA A 73 -55.11 12.17 -4.19
C ALA A 73 -55.63 13.54 -3.71
N ILE A 74 -54.90 14.62 -3.99
CA ILE A 74 -55.33 16.00 -3.67
C ILE A 74 -56.58 16.39 -4.48
N MET A 75 -56.61 16.10 -5.78
CA MET A 75 -57.77 16.38 -6.62
C MET A 75 -59.00 15.58 -6.20
N GLY A 76 -58.84 14.29 -5.92
CA GLY A 76 -59.91 13.42 -5.44
C GLY A 76 -60.47 13.88 -4.10
N TRP A 77 -59.58 14.23 -3.15
CA TRP A 77 -60.00 14.77 -1.86
C TRP A 77 -60.71 16.13 -2.00
N SER A 78 -60.18 17.03 -2.83
CA SER A 78 -60.78 18.35 -3.06
C SER A 78 -62.15 18.25 -3.71
N ALA A 79 -62.32 17.34 -4.67
CA ALA A 79 -63.61 17.06 -5.31
C ALA A 79 -64.61 16.43 -4.33
N PHE A 80 -64.17 15.47 -3.51
CA PHE A 80 -65.01 14.84 -2.49
C PHE A 80 -65.45 15.84 -1.41
N TYR A 81 -64.53 16.66 -0.92
CA TYR A 81 -64.81 17.70 0.06
C TYR A 81 -65.81 18.73 -0.48
N GLY A 82 -65.62 19.21 -1.71
CA GLY A 82 -66.56 20.12 -2.37
C GLY A 82 -67.94 19.50 -2.61
N PHE A 83 -68.01 18.20 -2.91
CA PHE A 83 -69.28 17.48 -3.03
C PHE A 83 -70.00 17.36 -1.68
N ALA A 84 -69.29 17.00 -0.62
CA ALA A 84 -69.85 16.87 0.73
C ALA A 84 -70.35 18.22 1.27
N LEU A 85 -69.66 19.31 0.95
CA LEU A 85 -70.02 20.66 1.39
C LEU A 85 -71.10 21.33 0.53
N ARG A 86 -71.62 20.65 -0.51
CA ARG A 86 -72.62 21.21 -1.47
C ARG A 86 -73.87 21.73 -0.76
N GLY A 87 -74.30 21.10 0.33
CA GLY A 87 -75.44 21.55 1.14
C GLY A 87 -75.15 22.78 2.00
N GLU A 88 -73.97 22.83 2.63
CA GLU A 88 -73.55 23.98 3.46
C GLU A 88 -73.19 25.21 2.60
N LEU A 89 -72.65 24.98 1.39
CA LEU A 89 -72.34 26.01 0.39
C LEU A 89 -73.58 26.76 -0.11
N ALA A 90 -74.74 26.09 -0.19
CA ALA A 90 -76.00 26.75 -0.55
C ALA A 90 -76.46 27.77 0.51
N THR A 91 -76.00 27.62 1.76
CA THR A 91 -76.25 28.54 2.88
C THR A 91 -75.04 29.43 3.22
N ALA A 92 -73.96 29.36 2.43
CA ALA A 92 -72.69 30.02 2.75
C ALA A 92 -72.76 31.56 2.71
N ALA A 93 -73.68 32.13 1.95
CA ALA A 93 -73.89 33.59 1.90
C ALA A 93 -74.34 34.18 3.26
N SER A 94 -74.90 33.35 4.16
CA SER A 94 -75.35 33.73 5.49
C SER A 94 -74.50 33.17 6.64
N ALA A 95 -73.36 32.53 6.34
CA ALA A 95 -72.53 31.86 7.34
C ALA A 95 -71.64 32.86 8.12
N PRO A 96 -71.48 32.69 9.45
CA PRO A 96 -70.52 33.47 10.24
C PRO A 96 -69.07 33.35 9.71
N PRO A 97 -68.24 34.41 9.77
CA PRO A 97 -66.85 34.37 9.31
C PRO A 97 -65.98 33.28 9.96
N ALA A 98 -66.31 32.84 11.18
CA ALA A 98 -65.61 31.75 11.86
C ALA A 98 -65.76 30.39 11.13
N ASN A 99 -66.88 30.16 10.43
CA ASN A 99 -67.11 28.91 9.70
C ASN A 99 -66.24 28.82 8.44
N TRP A 100 -65.97 29.94 7.79
CA TRP A 100 -65.04 30.01 6.66
C TRP A 100 -63.63 29.59 7.06
N VAL A 101 -63.17 30.02 8.24
CA VAL A 101 -61.87 29.60 8.79
C VAL A 101 -61.86 28.09 9.06
N ARG A 102 -62.93 27.54 9.66
CA ARG A 102 -63.03 26.10 9.92
C ARG A 102 -63.00 25.27 8.64
N TRP A 103 -63.77 25.66 7.62
CA TRP A 103 -63.78 24.95 6.34
C TRP A 103 -62.42 24.98 5.62
N ILE A 104 -61.68 26.07 5.74
CA ILE A 104 -60.31 26.17 5.20
C ILE A 104 -59.37 25.24 5.98
N ILE A 105 -59.45 25.22 7.31
CA ILE A 105 -58.63 24.36 8.16
C ILE A 105 -58.90 22.88 7.84
N ASP A 106 -60.17 22.48 7.82
CA ASP A 106 -60.60 21.10 7.57
C ASP A 106 -60.17 20.58 6.18
N TRP A 107 -60.16 21.47 5.18
CA TRP A 107 -59.62 21.15 3.84
C TRP A 107 -58.09 21.08 3.82
N SER A 108 -57.42 21.99 4.54
CA SER A 108 -55.96 22.11 4.52
C SER A 108 -55.24 20.96 5.22
N ILE A 109 -55.82 20.37 6.27
CA ILE A 109 -55.16 19.32 7.08
C ILE A 109 -54.82 18.07 6.22
N PRO A 110 -55.76 17.48 5.45
CA PRO A 110 -55.45 16.31 4.62
C PRO A 110 -54.51 16.65 3.44
N VAL A 111 -54.64 17.83 2.85
CA VAL A 111 -53.74 18.30 1.78
C VAL A 111 -52.32 18.47 2.31
N LEU A 112 -52.17 19.01 3.52
CA LEU A 112 -50.89 19.13 4.21
C LEU A 112 -50.31 17.76 4.53
N LEU A 113 -51.11 16.78 4.98
CA LEU A 113 -50.65 15.41 5.21
C LEU A 113 -50.12 14.75 3.93
N VAL A 114 -50.81 14.92 2.79
CA VAL A 114 -50.34 14.38 1.50
C VAL A 114 -49.06 15.09 1.05
N ALA A 115 -48.98 16.41 1.20
CA ALA A 115 -47.78 17.19 0.87
C ALA A 115 -46.58 16.79 1.75
N VAL A 116 -46.78 16.63 3.06
CA VAL A 116 -45.76 16.19 4.00
C VAL A 116 -45.34 14.75 3.70
N ALA A 117 -46.27 13.83 3.44
CA ALA A 117 -45.97 12.45 3.04
C ALA A 117 -45.16 12.40 1.73
N TYR A 118 -45.50 13.25 0.76
CA TYR A 118 -44.75 13.40 -0.49
C TYR A 118 -43.33 13.93 -0.25
N LEU A 119 -43.15 14.95 0.60
CA LEU A 119 -41.83 15.49 0.94
C LEU A 119 -40.96 14.47 1.68
N VAL A 120 -41.54 13.70 2.60
CA VAL A 120 -40.83 12.61 3.29
C VAL A 120 -40.42 11.50 2.31
N ALA A 121 -41.30 11.16 1.36
CA ALA A 121 -40.99 10.18 0.32
C ALA A 121 -39.86 10.67 -0.62
N LEU A 122 -39.84 11.96 -0.99
CA LEU A 122 -38.76 12.54 -1.80
C LEU A 122 -37.42 12.54 -1.04
N ARG A 123 -37.45 12.89 0.25
CA ARG A 123 -36.26 13.01 1.10
C ARG A 123 -35.65 11.66 1.49
N ASN A 124 -36.41 10.57 1.42
CA ASN A 124 -35.90 9.22 1.64
C ASN A 124 -35.56 8.50 0.30
N SER A 125 -35.28 9.26 -0.75
CA SER A 125 -35.03 8.69 -2.06
C SER A 125 -33.76 7.86 -2.04
N ARG A 126 -33.92 6.55 -2.28
CA ARG A 126 -32.84 5.57 -2.45
C ARG A 126 -31.79 6.01 -3.47
N ALA A 127 -32.10 6.97 -4.33
CA ALA A 127 -31.14 7.58 -5.26
C ALA A 127 -30.07 8.43 -4.55
N GLU A 128 -30.42 9.21 -3.53
CA GLU A 128 -29.45 9.96 -2.73
C GLU A 128 -28.59 9.02 -1.90
N ALA A 129 -29.22 8.01 -1.27
CA ALA A 129 -28.49 6.97 -0.56
C ALA A 129 -27.48 6.22 -1.46
N LYS A 130 -27.85 5.91 -2.71
CA LYS A 130 -26.94 5.31 -3.69
C LYS A 130 -25.79 6.24 -4.07
N ARG A 131 -26.05 7.54 -4.24
CA ARG A 131 -24.99 8.53 -4.54
C ARG A 131 -24.04 8.69 -3.36
N PHE A 132 -24.54 8.75 -2.13
CA PHE A 132 -23.70 8.78 -0.94
C PHE A 132 -22.91 7.48 -0.75
N ALA A 133 -23.52 6.32 -1.03
CA ALA A 133 -22.82 5.04 -1.00
C ALA A 133 -21.70 4.96 -2.05
N ALA A 134 -21.92 5.48 -3.27
CA ALA A 134 -20.90 5.56 -4.30
C ALA A 134 -19.74 6.48 -3.89
N SER A 135 -20.04 7.66 -3.35
CA SER A 135 -19.01 8.57 -2.82
C SER A 135 -18.27 7.95 -1.63
N ALA A 136 -18.96 7.25 -0.74
CA ALA A 136 -18.35 6.57 0.41
C ALA A 136 -17.46 5.40 -0.05
N ALA A 137 -17.86 4.64 -1.05
CA ALA A 137 -17.06 3.56 -1.63
C ALA A 137 -15.82 4.09 -2.37
N MET A 138 -15.93 5.24 -3.04
CA MET A 138 -14.77 5.91 -3.66
C MET A 138 -13.80 6.42 -2.59
N LEU A 139 -14.30 7.08 -1.54
CA LEU A 139 -13.49 7.55 -0.42
C LEU A 139 -12.82 6.38 0.32
N SER A 140 -13.54 5.29 0.57
CA SER A 140 -13.00 4.09 1.21
C SER A 140 -11.85 3.48 0.39
N ARG A 141 -11.99 3.42 -0.94
CA ARG A 141 -10.92 2.96 -1.84
C ARG A 141 -9.71 3.88 -1.82
N GLU A 142 -9.93 5.20 -1.86
CA GLU A 142 -8.84 6.17 -1.79
C GLU A 142 -8.14 6.11 -0.42
N SER A 143 -8.89 5.96 0.68
CA SER A 143 -8.35 5.77 2.03
C SER A 143 -7.50 4.50 2.14
N ALA A 144 -7.96 3.38 1.59
CA ALA A 144 -7.17 2.14 1.56
C ALA A 144 -5.89 2.30 0.73
N GLY A 145 -5.95 3.03 -0.40
CA GLY A 145 -4.78 3.38 -1.20
C GLY A 145 -3.76 4.25 -0.43
N LEU A 146 -4.24 5.24 0.31
CA LEU A 146 -3.40 6.07 1.18
C LEU A 146 -2.81 5.28 2.34
N GLU A 147 -3.57 4.39 2.96
CA GLU A 147 -3.11 3.55 4.07
C GLU A 147 -2.02 2.58 3.63
N ASN A 148 -2.17 1.97 2.45
CA ASN A 148 -1.13 1.12 1.87
C ASN A 148 0.16 1.92 1.55
N ARG A 149 0.02 3.12 0.96
CA ARG A 149 1.18 4.01 0.72
C ARG A 149 1.85 4.42 2.03
N LEU A 150 1.08 4.74 3.07
CA LEU A 150 1.63 5.07 4.40
C LEU A 150 2.32 3.87 5.03
N ALA A 151 1.78 2.66 4.89
CA ALA A 151 2.42 1.44 5.38
C ALA A 151 3.77 1.20 4.69
N VAL A 152 3.84 1.39 3.37
CA VAL A 152 5.10 1.32 2.60
C VAL A 152 6.08 2.39 3.07
N VAL A 153 5.66 3.65 3.16
CA VAL A 153 6.51 4.75 3.62
C VAL A 153 7.01 4.53 5.05
N ASN A 154 6.17 4.00 5.94
CA ASN A 154 6.55 3.72 7.32
C ASN A 154 7.56 2.56 7.39
N ARG A 155 7.40 1.54 6.55
CA ARG A 155 8.39 0.47 6.41
C ARG A 155 9.72 0.98 5.86
N GLU A 156 9.69 1.84 4.84
CA GLU A 156 10.89 2.48 4.30
C GLU A 156 11.57 3.40 5.33
N LEU A 157 10.80 4.18 6.09
CA LEU A 157 11.33 5.02 7.16
C LEU A 157 11.95 4.18 8.29
N SER A 158 11.34 3.05 8.62
CA SER A 158 11.89 2.11 9.61
C SER A 158 13.20 1.50 9.13
N LEU A 159 13.28 1.10 7.85
CA LEU A 159 14.52 0.63 7.23
C LEU A 159 15.58 1.73 7.17
N ALA A 160 15.21 2.97 6.83
CA ALA A 160 16.11 4.11 6.83
C ALA A 160 16.65 4.41 8.23
N ARG A 161 15.81 4.30 9.27
CA ARG A 161 16.24 4.44 10.67
C ARG A 161 17.20 3.33 11.09
N GLU A 162 16.95 2.09 10.72
CA GLU A 162 17.89 0.99 11.02
C GLU A 162 19.22 1.20 10.28
N PHE A 163 19.18 1.62 9.01
CA PHE A 163 20.39 1.94 8.24
C PHE A 163 21.20 3.07 8.88
N LEU A 164 20.54 4.13 9.35
CA LEU A 164 21.21 5.23 10.07
C LEU A 164 21.76 4.78 11.43
N ALA A 165 21.04 3.94 12.17
CA ALA A 165 21.52 3.38 13.42
C ALA A 165 22.75 2.48 13.22
N ALA A 166 22.75 1.67 12.15
CA ALA A 166 23.88 0.84 11.75
C ALA A 166 25.10 1.70 11.37
N GLN A 167 24.91 2.71 10.52
CA GLN A 167 25.98 3.65 10.16
C GLN A 167 26.51 4.44 11.37
N SER A 168 25.65 4.85 12.29
CA SER A 168 26.08 5.54 13.51
C SER A 168 26.96 4.64 14.37
N ARG A 169 26.59 3.36 14.52
CA ARG A 169 27.42 2.36 15.24
C ARG A 169 28.74 2.13 14.53
N GLU A 170 28.74 2.08 13.19
CA GLU A 170 29.96 1.93 12.40
C GLU A 170 30.90 3.14 12.55
N LEU A 171 30.37 4.36 12.44
CA LEU A 171 31.12 5.60 12.66
C LEU A 171 31.66 5.71 14.09
N GLU A 172 30.88 5.32 15.09
CA GLU A 172 31.35 5.27 16.48
C GLU A 172 32.49 4.26 16.64
N SER A 173 32.38 3.09 16.00
CA SER A 173 33.45 2.10 16.01
C SER A 173 34.72 2.59 15.32
N LEU A 174 34.58 3.26 14.17
CA LEU A 174 35.67 3.85 13.42
C LEU A 174 36.33 4.99 14.22
N GLY A 175 35.52 5.82 14.89
CA GLY A 175 36.00 6.89 15.78
C GLY A 175 36.80 6.36 16.96
N ARG A 176 36.32 5.28 17.60
CA ARG A 176 37.05 4.61 18.68
C ARG A 176 38.39 4.02 18.20
N VAL A 177 38.40 3.32 17.06
CA VAL A 177 39.63 2.76 16.49
C VAL A 177 40.61 3.87 16.06
N ALA A 178 40.11 4.95 15.45
CA ALA A 178 40.93 6.09 15.07
C ALA A 178 41.53 6.78 16.30
N SER A 179 40.74 6.97 17.36
CA SER A 179 41.22 7.56 18.62
C SER A 179 42.27 6.67 19.30
N GLU A 180 42.05 5.35 19.34
CA GLU A 180 43.02 4.38 19.86
C GLU A 180 44.34 4.41 19.08
N ARG A 181 44.27 4.43 17.74
CA ARG A 181 45.46 4.57 16.87
C ARG A 181 46.19 5.88 17.09
N ILE A 182 45.47 7.01 17.15
CA ILE A 182 46.06 8.32 17.41
C ILE A 182 46.75 8.34 18.78
N SER A 183 46.10 7.80 19.82
CA SER A 183 46.68 7.70 21.16
C SER A 183 47.93 6.81 21.18
N THR A 184 47.90 5.68 20.46
CA THR A 184 49.04 4.77 20.35
C THR A 184 50.21 5.48 19.67
N HIS A 185 50.00 6.12 18.52
CA HIS A 185 51.03 6.86 17.82
C HIS A 185 51.54 8.08 18.61
N ALA A 186 50.66 8.76 19.35
CA ALA A 186 51.07 9.83 20.25
C ALA A 186 51.98 9.29 21.38
N GLY A 187 51.66 8.12 21.94
CA GLY A 187 52.50 7.44 22.93
C GLY A 187 53.86 7.02 22.36
N GLU A 188 53.87 6.42 21.16
CA GLU A 188 55.10 6.05 20.44
C GLU A 188 55.97 7.27 20.14
N LEU A 189 55.38 8.36 19.64
CA LEU A 189 56.08 9.62 19.39
C LEU A 189 56.66 10.21 20.68
N GLN A 190 55.90 10.20 21.78
CA GLN A 190 56.37 10.71 23.06
C GLN A 190 57.51 9.87 23.63
N GLN A 191 57.44 8.54 23.48
CA GLN A 191 58.53 7.64 23.86
C GLN A 191 59.80 7.92 23.02
N LEU A 192 59.66 8.04 21.70
CA LEU A 192 60.77 8.38 20.80
C LEU A 192 61.43 9.72 21.14
N ILE A 193 60.64 10.71 21.56
CA ILE A 193 61.15 12.00 22.01
C ILE A 193 61.90 11.85 23.34
N ALA A 194 61.37 11.08 24.29
CA ALA A 194 62.04 10.83 25.57
C ALA A 194 63.36 10.05 25.39
N ASP A 195 63.36 9.02 24.55
CA ASP A 195 64.54 8.22 24.24
C ASP A 195 65.61 9.05 23.53
N ASN A 196 65.23 9.89 22.56
CA ASN A 196 66.15 10.85 21.95
C ASN A 196 66.68 11.85 22.97
N GLY A 197 65.84 12.36 23.88
CA GLY A 197 66.27 13.24 24.96
C GLY A 197 67.34 12.59 25.85
N ALA A 198 67.09 11.36 26.30
CA ALA A 198 68.04 10.58 27.09
C ALA A 198 69.34 10.31 26.31
N GLN A 199 69.25 10.03 25.01
CA GLN A 199 70.42 9.83 24.16
C GLN A 199 71.23 11.12 23.97
N VAL A 200 70.56 12.26 23.81
CA VAL A 200 71.20 13.59 23.75
C VAL A 200 71.89 13.93 25.08
N ASP A 201 71.26 13.64 26.22
CA ASP A 201 71.86 13.84 27.55
C ASP A 201 73.07 12.92 27.76
N ALA A 202 72.98 11.65 27.33
CA ALA A 202 74.10 10.72 27.35
C ALA A 202 75.26 11.23 26.48
N ILE A 203 75.00 11.74 25.27
CA ILE A 203 76.01 12.37 24.41
C ILE A 203 76.61 13.60 25.09
N GLY A 204 75.80 14.43 25.76
CA GLY A 204 76.26 15.57 26.55
C GLY A 204 77.24 15.15 27.66
N SER A 205 76.84 14.19 28.49
CA SER A 205 77.65 13.66 29.59
C SER A 205 78.94 12.99 29.11
N ALA A 206 78.89 12.24 28.00
CA ALA A 206 80.05 11.60 27.41
C ALA A 206 81.02 12.62 26.84
N SER A 207 80.51 13.69 26.22
CA SER A 207 81.31 14.81 25.72
C SER A 207 81.97 15.57 26.87
N GLU A 208 81.25 15.81 27.97
CA GLU A 208 81.79 16.46 29.17
C GLU A 208 82.84 15.58 29.88
N THR A 209 82.58 14.28 29.99
CA THR A 209 83.53 13.29 30.52
C THR A 209 84.76 13.17 29.64
N ALA A 210 84.62 13.23 28.31
CA ALA A 210 85.75 13.24 27.39
C ALA A 210 86.59 14.51 27.57
N LEU A 211 85.96 15.68 27.74
CA LEU A 211 86.62 16.94 28.04
C LEU A 211 87.39 16.87 29.37
N ALA A 212 86.75 16.35 30.42
CA ALA A 212 87.36 16.16 31.73
C ALA A 212 88.54 15.17 31.68
N ASN A 213 88.40 14.05 30.96
CA ASN A 213 89.48 13.09 30.75
C ASN A 213 90.64 13.69 29.95
N MET A 214 90.39 14.52 28.93
CA MET A 214 91.46 15.23 28.21
C MET A 214 92.18 16.23 29.13
N HIS A 215 91.47 16.90 30.04
CA HIS A 215 92.09 17.74 31.07
C HIS A 215 92.91 16.91 32.06
N GLN A 216 92.42 15.75 32.51
CA GLN A 216 93.12 14.87 33.44
C GLN A 216 94.34 14.17 32.81
N LEU A 217 94.29 13.79 31.53
CA LEU A 217 95.43 13.28 30.77
C LEU A 217 96.49 14.36 30.54
N ARG A 218 96.07 15.61 30.32
CA ARG A 218 96.97 16.77 30.28
C ARG A 218 97.65 17.01 31.64
N ASP A 219 96.91 16.86 32.73
CA ASP A 219 97.37 17.17 34.09
C ASP A 219 98.14 16.00 34.74
N GLY A 220 97.87 14.76 34.33
CA GLY A 220 98.50 13.52 34.81
C GLY A 220 99.74 13.06 34.05
N LEU A 221 100.24 13.88 33.11
CA LEU A 221 101.46 13.61 32.33
C LEU A 221 102.73 13.34 33.17
N PRO A 222 102.86 13.77 34.43
CA PRO A 222 103.98 13.37 35.27
C PRO A 222 103.54 12.41 36.38
N VAL A 223 103.92 11.14 36.24
CA VAL A 223 104.51 10.22 37.25
C VAL A 223 104.21 8.78 36.82
N ILE A 224 105.14 8.20 36.06
CA ILE A 224 105.20 6.76 35.80
C ILE A 224 106.42 6.22 36.52
N ALA A 225 106.19 5.67 37.71
CA ALA A 225 107.15 4.80 38.38
C ALA A 225 106.47 3.81 39.35
N ASN A 226 105.23 4.03 39.79
CA ASN A 226 104.49 3.08 40.64
C ASN A 226 103.41 2.28 39.91
N SER A 227 103.05 2.68 38.69
CA SER A 227 101.91 2.15 37.93
C SER A 227 102.11 0.71 37.45
N ALA A 228 103.34 0.21 37.33
CA ALA A 228 103.59 -1.11 36.74
C ALA A 228 103.12 -2.29 37.64
N ARG A 229 103.13 -2.12 38.96
CA ARG A 229 102.83 -3.21 39.92
C ARG A 229 101.34 -3.35 40.19
N ASP A 230 100.65 -2.21 40.37
CA ASP A 230 99.19 -2.19 40.49
C ASP A 230 98.52 -2.59 39.16
N VAL A 231 99.08 -2.19 38.02
CA VAL A 231 98.62 -2.64 36.70
C VAL A 231 98.70 -4.16 36.56
N SER A 232 99.75 -4.82 37.03
CA SER A 232 99.86 -6.28 36.92
C SER A 232 98.80 -7.02 37.76
N ASN A 233 98.56 -6.57 39.00
CA ASN A 233 97.53 -7.16 39.86
C ASN A 233 96.10 -6.83 39.39
N GLN A 234 95.87 -5.61 38.89
CA GLN A 234 94.59 -5.23 38.27
C GLN A 234 94.35 -5.98 36.96
N ILE A 235 95.37 -6.20 36.12
CA ILE A 235 95.27 -7.01 34.91
C ILE A 235 94.87 -8.44 35.25
N GLY A 236 95.43 -9.04 36.31
CA GLY A 236 95.07 -10.40 36.73
C GLY A 236 93.63 -10.55 37.23
N ASN A 237 93.11 -9.55 37.98
CA ASN A 237 91.71 -9.54 38.42
C ASN A 237 90.75 -9.19 37.26
N ALA A 238 91.08 -8.17 36.46
CA ALA A 238 90.31 -7.76 35.29
C ALA A 238 90.25 -8.87 34.24
N GLY A 239 91.33 -9.63 34.06
CA GLY A 239 91.36 -10.80 33.16
C GLY A 239 90.40 -11.90 33.61
N ARG A 240 90.33 -12.21 34.91
CA ARG A 240 89.36 -13.19 35.44
C ARG A 240 87.91 -12.72 35.33
N THR A 241 87.65 -11.43 35.59
CA THR A 241 86.31 -10.85 35.39
C THR A 241 85.92 -10.81 33.91
N ALA A 242 86.85 -10.44 33.02
CA ALA A 242 86.62 -10.43 31.57
C ALA A 242 86.36 -11.85 31.04
N GLN A 243 87.05 -12.86 31.57
CA GLN A 243 86.78 -14.27 31.26
C GLN A 243 85.34 -14.66 31.64
N GLY A 244 84.89 -14.32 32.85
CA GLY A 244 83.52 -14.59 33.28
C GLY A 244 82.47 -13.84 32.44
N GLN A 245 82.72 -12.58 32.10
CA GLN A 245 81.83 -11.81 31.21
C GLN A 245 81.81 -12.38 29.79
N LEU A 246 82.93 -12.91 29.28
CA LEU A 246 82.98 -13.60 27.98
C LEU A 246 82.18 -14.90 28.01
N ASP A 247 82.28 -15.69 29.09
CA ASP A 247 81.50 -16.92 29.25
C ASP A 247 79.99 -16.62 29.31
N ASP A 248 79.59 -15.58 30.05
CA ASP A 248 78.21 -15.09 30.11
C ASP A 248 77.72 -14.58 28.73
N LEU A 249 78.57 -13.90 27.98
CA LEU A 249 78.28 -13.42 26.63
C LEU A 249 78.11 -14.60 25.65
N ILE A 250 78.95 -15.63 25.74
CA ILE A 250 78.85 -16.85 24.93
C ILE A 250 77.53 -17.56 25.24
N ALA A 251 77.16 -17.69 26.52
CA ALA A 251 75.87 -18.26 26.93
C ALA A 251 74.68 -17.40 26.48
N GLY A 252 74.82 -16.07 26.48
CA GLY A 252 73.86 -15.12 25.92
C GLY A 252 73.68 -15.29 24.42
N PHE A 253 74.77 -15.39 23.66
CA PHE A 253 74.75 -15.60 22.21
C PHE A 253 74.16 -16.96 21.84
N GLN A 254 74.43 -18.02 22.60
CA GLN A 254 73.81 -19.33 22.39
C GLN A 254 72.29 -19.27 22.59
N ARG A 255 71.82 -18.60 23.65
CA ARG A 255 70.37 -18.38 23.87
C ARG A 255 69.76 -17.52 22.76
N LEU A 256 70.44 -16.47 22.32
CA LEU A 256 69.99 -15.62 21.22
C LEU A 256 69.90 -16.40 19.91
N ASN A 257 70.87 -17.27 19.61
CA ASN A 257 70.83 -18.13 18.43
C ASN A 257 69.65 -19.10 18.51
N GLN A 258 69.42 -19.73 19.66
CA GLN A 258 68.29 -20.64 19.85
C GLN A 258 66.95 -19.93 19.70
N PHE A 259 66.80 -18.72 20.26
CA PHE A 259 65.63 -17.87 20.05
C PHE A 259 65.49 -17.45 18.58
N GLY A 260 66.59 -17.12 17.91
CA GLY A 260 66.61 -16.77 16.49
C GLY A 260 66.13 -17.91 15.61
N GLU A 261 66.58 -19.14 15.88
CA GLU A 261 66.17 -20.33 15.15
C GLU A 261 64.70 -20.69 15.40
N ALA A 262 64.25 -20.60 16.65
CA ALA A 262 62.84 -20.78 17.00
C ALA A 262 61.94 -19.73 16.32
N SER A 263 62.34 -18.45 16.37
CA SER A 263 61.60 -17.35 15.76
C SER A 263 61.57 -17.46 14.23
N ALA A 264 62.68 -17.84 13.59
CA ALA A 264 62.73 -18.12 12.15
C ALA A 264 61.79 -19.26 11.75
N SER A 265 61.75 -20.35 12.53
CA SER A 265 60.81 -21.45 12.32
C SER A 265 59.35 -20.98 12.47
N GLN A 266 59.07 -20.11 13.44
CA GLN A 266 57.71 -19.64 13.72
C GLN A 266 57.21 -18.65 12.65
N VAL A 267 58.09 -17.76 12.16
CA VAL A 267 57.82 -16.89 11.01
C VAL A 267 57.59 -17.71 9.74
N ALA A 268 58.38 -18.76 9.52
CA ALA A 268 58.17 -19.66 8.38
C ALA A 268 56.81 -20.39 8.45
N ALA A 269 56.42 -20.87 9.64
CA ALA A 269 55.13 -21.51 9.86
C ALA A 269 53.96 -20.52 9.65
N LEU A 270 54.08 -19.28 10.14
CA LEU A 270 53.10 -18.23 9.92
C LEU A 270 53.00 -17.89 8.42
N GLY A 271 54.13 -17.72 7.73
CA GLY A 271 54.17 -17.46 6.29
C GLY A 271 53.48 -18.56 5.49
N LYS A 272 53.70 -19.84 5.85
CA LYS A 272 52.99 -20.97 5.26
C LYS A 272 51.48 -20.88 5.51
N LYS A 273 51.07 -20.57 6.75
CA LYS A 273 49.65 -20.48 7.08
C LYS A 273 48.96 -19.34 6.34
N VAL A 274 49.62 -18.19 6.23
CA VAL A 274 49.13 -17.03 5.46
C VAL A 274 48.99 -17.39 3.99
N ALA A 275 49.98 -18.06 3.39
CA ALA A 275 49.91 -18.51 2.00
C ALA A 275 48.75 -19.50 1.77
N GLU A 276 48.55 -20.48 2.67
CA GLU A 276 47.40 -21.38 2.62
C GLU A 276 46.07 -20.63 2.72
N THR A 277 45.95 -19.65 3.63
CA THR A 277 44.71 -18.86 3.75
C THR A 277 44.46 -17.98 2.53
N LEU A 278 45.50 -17.40 1.93
CA LEU A 278 45.37 -16.56 0.75
C LEU A 278 44.95 -17.39 -0.46
N SER A 279 45.55 -18.57 -0.64
CA SER A 279 45.13 -19.52 -1.68
C SER A 279 43.67 -19.95 -1.49
N GLY A 280 43.26 -20.24 -0.25
CA GLY A 280 41.86 -20.60 0.03
C GLY A 280 40.88 -19.45 -0.24
N LEU A 281 41.29 -18.21 -0.01
CA LEU A 281 40.50 -17.02 -0.36
C LEU A 281 40.40 -16.83 -1.88
N GLU A 282 41.50 -17.02 -2.62
CA GLU A 282 41.49 -16.98 -4.09
C GLU A 282 40.54 -18.04 -4.67
N ASP A 283 40.59 -19.27 -4.16
CA ASP A 283 39.69 -20.34 -4.59
C ASP A 283 38.22 -19.99 -4.31
N GLN A 284 37.92 -19.41 -3.13
CA GLN A 284 36.58 -18.95 -2.79
C GLN A 284 36.10 -17.80 -3.68
N LEU A 285 36.96 -16.82 -3.95
CA LEU A 285 36.66 -15.71 -4.85
C LEU A 285 36.35 -16.20 -6.26
N SER A 286 37.14 -17.14 -6.79
CA SER A 286 36.89 -17.77 -8.09
C SER A 286 35.57 -18.54 -8.12
N ALA A 287 35.24 -19.27 -7.05
CA ALA A 287 33.96 -19.96 -6.94
C ALA A 287 32.77 -18.99 -6.92
N ILE A 288 32.89 -17.87 -6.20
CA ILE A 288 31.87 -16.81 -6.17
C ILE A 288 31.73 -16.17 -7.55
N GLU A 289 32.83 -15.86 -8.24
CA GLU A 289 32.81 -15.28 -9.58
C GLU A 289 32.12 -16.21 -10.58
N HIS A 290 32.43 -17.50 -10.55
CA HIS A 290 31.76 -18.49 -11.40
C HIS A 290 30.26 -18.61 -11.10
N LEU A 291 29.88 -18.65 -9.83
CA LEU A 291 28.47 -18.74 -9.44
C LEU A 291 27.70 -17.48 -9.82
N ALA A 292 28.25 -16.31 -9.52
CA ALA A 292 27.64 -15.02 -9.84
C ALA A 292 27.53 -14.81 -11.35
N GLY A 293 28.60 -15.10 -12.10
CA GLY A 293 28.61 -15.04 -13.56
C GLY A 293 27.58 -15.97 -14.18
N GLY A 294 27.52 -17.23 -13.70
CA GLY A 294 26.51 -18.19 -14.14
C GLY A 294 25.08 -17.74 -13.83
N ARG A 295 24.85 -17.16 -12.64
CA ARG A 295 23.52 -16.66 -12.26
C ARG A 295 23.11 -15.45 -13.08
N ILE A 296 24.02 -14.51 -13.35
CA ILE A 296 23.76 -13.34 -14.20
C ILE A 296 23.45 -13.77 -15.63
N ALA A 297 24.20 -14.74 -16.18
CA ALA A 297 23.94 -15.27 -17.52
C ALA A 297 22.55 -15.93 -17.58
N ALA A 298 22.22 -16.79 -16.62
CA ALA A 298 20.91 -17.44 -16.56
C ALA A 298 19.76 -16.44 -16.41
N LEU A 299 19.92 -15.39 -15.59
CA LEU A 299 18.94 -14.31 -15.48
C LEU A 299 18.81 -13.50 -16.78
N GLY A 300 19.90 -13.33 -17.53
CA GLY A 300 19.90 -12.71 -18.84
C GLY A 300 19.11 -13.52 -19.86
N ASP A 301 19.33 -14.83 -19.90
CA ASP A 301 18.62 -15.76 -20.78
C ASP A 301 17.12 -15.80 -20.43
N GLU A 302 16.78 -15.93 -19.15
CA GLU A 302 15.39 -15.93 -18.67
C GLU A 302 14.68 -14.60 -18.97
N ALA A 303 15.35 -13.45 -18.79
CA ALA A 303 14.81 -12.15 -19.14
C ALA A 303 14.59 -11.97 -20.67
N ALA A 304 15.45 -12.58 -21.50
CA ALA A 304 15.26 -12.58 -22.94
C ALA A 304 14.04 -13.43 -23.35
N GLU A 305 13.87 -14.60 -22.72
CA GLU A 305 12.72 -15.47 -22.94
C GLU A 305 11.40 -14.79 -22.52
N TYR A 306 11.34 -14.20 -21.33
CA TYR A 306 10.16 -13.45 -20.89
C TYR A 306 9.82 -12.28 -21.82
N ARG A 307 10.82 -11.57 -22.35
CA ARG A 307 10.59 -10.48 -23.29
C ARG A 307 9.98 -10.98 -24.59
N SER A 308 10.51 -12.07 -25.13
CA SER A 308 9.97 -12.71 -26.34
C SER A 308 8.53 -13.20 -26.12
N ALA A 309 8.26 -13.84 -24.98
CA ALA A 309 6.92 -14.31 -24.64
C ALA A 309 5.94 -13.13 -24.48
N PHE A 310 6.38 -12.06 -23.82
CA PHE A 310 5.58 -10.84 -23.66
C PHE A 310 5.24 -10.21 -25.02
N GLU A 311 6.22 -9.99 -25.89
CA GLU A 311 6.02 -9.44 -27.24
C GLU A 311 5.05 -10.30 -28.08
N GLN A 312 5.15 -11.63 -27.95
CA GLN A 312 4.23 -12.55 -28.61
C GLN A 312 2.79 -12.39 -28.08
N THR A 313 2.62 -12.41 -26.75
CA THR A 313 1.28 -12.24 -26.13
C THR A 313 0.67 -10.87 -26.42
N GLU A 314 1.48 -9.81 -26.45
CA GLU A 314 1.03 -8.47 -26.82
C GLU A 314 0.55 -8.43 -28.28
N THR A 315 1.31 -9.05 -29.19
CA THR A 315 0.94 -9.13 -30.60
C THR A 315 -0.37 -9.92 -30.78
N GLU A 316 -0.51 -11.04 -30.08
CA GLU A 316 -1.73 -11.86 -30.09
C GLU A 316 -2.93 -11.06 -29.52
N ALA A 317 -2.77 -10.40 -28.38
CA ALA A 317 -3.82 -9.58 -27.77
C ALA A 317 -4.26 -8.41 -28.65
N LEU A 318 -3.30 -7.70 -29.28
CA LEU A 318 -3.60 -6.62 -30.22
C LEU A 318 -4.31 -7.15 -31.48
N SER A 319 -3.93 -8.33 -31.96
CA SER A 319 -4.61 -8.96 -33.10
C SER A 319 -6.06 -9.34 -32.75
N ALA A 320 -6.30 -9.90 -31.57
CA ALA A 320 -7.62 -10.25 -31.07
C ALA A 320 -8.49 -9.01 -30.86
N LEU A 321 -7.92 -7.92 -30.32
CA LEU A 321 -8.63 -6.65 -30.16
C LEU A 321 -9.03 -6.06 -31.52
N ARG A 322 -8.12 -6.05 -32.52
CA ARG A 322 -8.43 -5.59 -33.88
C ARG A 322 -9.54 -6.43 -34.52
N ALA A 323 -9.50 -7.76 -34.36
CA ALA A 323 -10.54 -8.65 -34.85
C ALA A 323 -11.90 -8.36 -34.19
N ARG A 324 -11.91 -8.15 -32.87
CA ARG A 324 -13.14 -7.83 -32.12
C ARG A 324 -13.72 -6.46 -32.51
N ILE A 325 -12.88 -5.46 -32.78
CA ILE A 325 -13.32 -4.15 -33.27
C ILE A 325 -13.92 -4.28 -34.68
N ALA A 326 -13.30 -5.06 -35.56
CA ALA A 326 -13.84 -5.30 -36.91
C ALA A 326 -15.21 -5.99 -36.83
N GLU A 327 -15.33 -7.03 -36.00
CA GLU A 327 -16.61 -7.72 -35.76
C GLU A 327 -17.67 -6.78 -35.21
N LEU A 328 -17.35 -5.97 -34.19
CA LEU A 328 -18.27 -5.00 -33.61
C LEU A 328 -18.75 -3.98 -34.65
N ARG A 329 -17.86 -3.57 -35.57
CA ARG A 329 -18.23 -2.67 -36.67
C ARG A 329 -19.22 -3.33 -37.62
N THR A 330 -18.97 -4.57 -38.04
CA THR A 330 -19.88 -5.34 -38.89
C THR A 330 -21.24 -5.55 -38.22
N GLN A 331 -21.25 -5.88 -36.93
CA GLN A 331 -22.47 -6.00 -36.14
C GLN A 331 -23.23 -4.67 -36.06
N SER A 332 -22.54 -3.55 -35.85
CA SER A 332 -23.17 -2.23 -35.83
C SER A 332 -23.75 -1.82 -37.19
N GLU A 333 -23.06 -2.12 -38.30
CA GLU A 333 -23.55 -1.85 -39.64
C GLU A 333 -24.80 -2.70 -39.96
N THR A 334 -24.78 -3.97 -39.56
CA THR A 334 -25.93 -4.88 -39.67
C THR A 334 -27.10 -4.41 -38.82
N ALA A 335 -26.86 -4.07 -37.55
CA ALA A 335 -27.89 -3.53 -36.66
C ALA A 335 -28.52 -2.25 -37.22
N ALA A 336 -27.71 -1.33 -37.74
CA ALA A 336 -28.21 -0.10 -38.37
C ALA A 336 -29.04 -0.39 -39.63
N ALA A 337 -28.67 -1.38 -40.45
CA ALA A 337 -29.46 -1.80 -41.61
C ALA A 337 -30.81 -2.38 -41.20
N THR A 338 -30.82 -3.29 -40.22
CA THR A 338 -32.07 -3.90 -39.71
C THR A 338 -33.00 -2.86 -39.06
N LEU A 339 -32.44 -1.88 -38.35
CA LEU A 339 -33.23 -0.79 -37.76
C LEU A 339 -33.90 0.06 -38.85
N ARG A 340 -33.16 0.46 -39.88
CA ARG A 340 -33.72 1.21 -41.02
C ARG A 340 -34.81 0.42 -41.74
N GLU A 341 -34.60 -0.86 -41.99
CA GLU A 341 -35.62 -1.72 -42.59
C GLU A 341 -36.88 -1.81 -41.72
N SER A 342 -36.70 -1.94 -40.40
CA SER A 342 -37.83 -1.98 -39.45
C SER A 342 -38.59 -0.64 -39.38
N GLU A 343 -37.88 0.50 -39.47
CA GLU A 343 -38.47 1.84 -39.51
C GLU A 343 -39.26 2.05 -40.80
N GLU A 344 -38.72 1.66 -41.96
CA GLU A 344 -39.40 1.72 -43.25
C GLU A 344 -40.67 0.85 -43.25
N ALA A 345 -40.59 -0.38 -42.73
CA ALA A 345 -41.73 -1.27 -42.59
C ALA A 345 -42.79 -0.71 -41.62
N ALA A 346 -42.37 -0.12 -40.49
CA ALA A 346 -43.28 0.52 -39.54
C ALA A 346 -43.99 1.74 -40.14
N LEU A 347 -43.27 2.58 -40.88
CA LEU A 347 -43.83 3.72 -41.60
C LEU A 347 -44.80 3.29 -42.70
N ALA A 348 -44.48 2.22 -43.44
CA ALA A 348 -45.38 1.65 -44.43
C ALA A 348 -46.69 1.17 -43.79
N ARG A 349 -46.61 0.43 -42.68
CA ARG A 349 -47.78 -0.01 -41.91
C ARG A 349 -48.60 1.16 -41.37
N LEU A 350 -47.94 2.21 -40.87
CA LEU A 350 -48.63 3.42 -40.39
C LEU A 350 -49.35 4.16 -41.51
N ARG A 351 -48.73 4.28 -42.70
CA ARG A 351 -49.37 4.89 -43.87
C ARG A 351 -50.58 4.09 -44.34
N GLU A 352 -50.47 2.76 -44.35
CA GLU A 352 -51.58 1.87 -44.69
C GLU A 352 -52.72 1.98 -43.68
N ALA A 353 -52.42 1.91 -42.38
CA ALA A 353 -53.42 2.11 -41.32
C ALA A 353 -54.10 3.49 -41.40
N LYS A 354 -53.33 4.55 -41.70
CA LYS A 354 -53.89 5.89 -41.92
C LYS A 354 -54.85 5.90 -43.11
N LYS A 355 -54.50 5.23 -44.21
CA LYS A 355 -55.35 5.14 -45.41
C LYS A 355 -56.64 4.38 -45.09
N GLN A 356 -56.54 3.22 -44.45
CA GLN A 356 -57.70 2.42 -44.04
C GLN A 356 -58.64 3.23 -43.12
N LEU A 357 -58.10 3.95 -42.15
CA LEU A 357 -58.88 4.81 -41.27
C LEU A 357 -59.53 5.97 -42.03
N HIS A 358 -58.86 6.53 -43.04
CA HIS A 358 -59.47 7.56 -43.89
C HIS A 358 -60.62 6.99 -44.74
N ASP A 359 -60.45 5.81 -45.31
CA ASP A 359 -61.46 5.12 -46.11
C ASP A 359 -62.67 4.74 -45.24
N GLU A 360 -62.45 4.26 -44.01
CA GLU A 360 -63.50 3.97 -43.02
C GLU A 360 -64.24 5.24 -42.58
N ILE A 361 -63.54 6.36 -42.38
CA ILE A 361 -64.18 7.65 -42.11
C ILE A 361 -65.04 8.10 -43.31
N ALA A 362 -64.54 7.95 -44.54
CA ALA A 362 -65.29 8.33 -45.73
C ALA A 362 -66.55 7.46 -45.90
N GLU A 363 -66.45 6.16 -45.63
CA GLU A 363 -67.58 5.23 -45.65
C GLU A 363 -68.60 5.57 -44.55
N THR A 364 -68.16 5.79 -43.32
CA THR A 364 -69.06 6.19 -42.22
C THR A 364 -69.75 7.52 -42.49
N VAL A 365 -69.08 8.50 -43.11
CA VAL A 365 -69.71 9.76 -43.56
C VAL A 365 -70.75 9.50 -44.65
N ALA A 366 -70.41 8.69 -45.67
CA ALA A 366 -71.35 8.39 -46.76
C ALA A 366 -72.59 7.63 -46.27
N THR A 367 -72.42 6.69 -45.33
CA THR A 367 -73.55 5.99 -44.70
C THR A 367 -74.40 6.92 -43.85
N LEU A 368 -73.79 7.89 -43.14
CA LEU A 368 -74.49 8.92 -42.37
C LEU A 368 -75.30 9.85 -43.29
N GLU A 369 -74.72 10.33 -44.39
CA GLU A 369 -75.45 11.11 -45.40
C GLU A 369 -76.61 10.32 -46.02
N GLY A 370 -76.39 9.03 -46.31
CA GLY A 370 -77.42 8.14 -46.83
C GLY A 370 -78.54 7.85 -45.82
N LEU A 371 -78.23 7.84 -44.52
CA LEU A 371 -79.22 7.75 -43.45
C LEU A 371 -80.00 9.07 -43.34
N ASP A 372 -79.30 10.21 -43.38
CA ASP A 372 -79.90 11.55 -43.28
C ASP A 372 -80.83 11.87 -44.47
N ARG A 373 -80.45 11.49 -45.69
CA ARG A 373 -81.35 11.60 -46.86
C ARG A 373 -82.61 10.76 -46.67
N ARG A 374 -82.48 9.52 -46.17
CA ARG A 374 -83.64 8.64 -45.91
C ARG A 374 -84.54 9.19 -44.81
N THR A 375 -83.99 9.78 -43.74
CA THR A 375 -84.80 10.41 -42.68
C THR A 375 -85.49 11.67 -43.18
N MET A 376 -84.82 12.49 -43.99
CA MET A 376 -85.40 13.69 -44.61
C MET A 376 -86.49 13.37 -45.62
N ASP A 377 -86.29 12.37 -46.47
CA ASP A 377 -87.30 11.91 -47.42
C ASP A 377 -88.51 11.31 -46.69
N ALA A 378 -88.29 10.51 -45.65
CA ALA A 378 -89.37 10.02 -44.79
C ALA A 378 -90.11 11.16 -44.06
N ALA A 379 -89.40 12.21 -43.62
CA ALA A 379 -90.02 13.39 -43.02
C ALA A 379 -90.84 14.20 -44.04
N ARG A 380 -90.34 14.39 -45.27
CA ARG A 380 -91.08 15.01 -46.37
C ARG A 380 -92.32 14.22 -46.73
N GLN A 381 -92.20 12.89 -46.82
CA GLN A 381 -93.34 12.03 -47.13
C GLN A 381 -94.42 12.10 -46.05
N ARG A 382 -94.02 12.10 -44.77
CA ARG A 382 -94.95 12.37 -43.67
C ARG A 382 -95.60 13.74 -43.75
N LEU A 383 -94.87 14.79 -44.17
CA LEU A 383 -95.44 16.12 -44.36
C LEU A 383 -96.44 16.17 -45.53
N THR A 384 -96.16 15.48 -46.64
CA THR A 384 -97.13 15.35 -47.74
C THR A 384 -98.36 14.56 -47.30
N ASP A 385 -98.18 13.46 -46.57
CA ASP A 385 -99.30 12.67 -46.03
C ASP A 385 -100.16 13.52 -45.08
N LEU A 386 -99.53 14.31 -44.20
CA LEU A 386 -100.20 15.27 -43.31
C LEU A 386 -100.92 16.38 -44.09
N HIS A 387 -100.33 16.87 -45.18
CA HIS A 387 -100.94 17.89 -46.02
C HIS A 387 -102.14 17.36 -46.80
N GLU A 388 -102.06 16.14 -47.34
CA GLU A 388 -103.20 15.46 -47.97
C GLU A 388 -104.30 15.11 -46.97
N GLU A 389 -103.94 14.76 -45.73
CA GLU A 389 -104.91 14.53 -44.65
C GLU A 389 -105.57 15.83 -44.18
N ALA A 390 -104.82 16.92 -44.11
CA ALA A 390 -105.35 18.26 -43.86
C ALA A 390 -106.26 18.75 -45.00
N GLY A 391 -105.89 18.55 -46.26
CA GLY A 391 -106.72 18.86 -47.43
C GLY A 391 -108.01 18.05 -47.47
N ARG A 392 -107.95 16.74 -47.15
CA ARG A 392 -109.15 15.91 -46.95
C ARG A 392 -110.02 16.38 -45.77
N PHE A 393 -109.42 17.03 -44.77
CA PHE A 393 -110.16 17.64 -43.66
C PHE A 393 -110.83 18.95 -44.08
N ASP A 394 -110.17 19.78 -44.88
CA ASP A 394 -110.72 21.02 -45.46
C ASP A 394 -111.84 20.72 -46.46
N ASP A 395 -111.68 19.74 -47.36
CA ASP A 395 -112.73 19.28 -48.28
C ASP A 395 -113.96 18.74 -47.52
N LYS A 396 -113.75 18.16 -46.33
CA LYS A 396 -114.84 17.72 -45.44
C LYS A 396 -115.50 18.88 -44.69
N LEU A 397 -114.85 20.03 -44.59
CA LEU A 397 -115.40 21.25 -43.98
C LEU A 397 -116.12 22.14 -45.00
N GLU A 398 -115.70 22.17 -46.27
CA GLU A 398 -116.38 22.91 -47.35
C GLU A 398 -117.72 22.28 -47.80
N VAL A 399 -117.95 21.00 -47.50
CA VAL A 399 -119.19 20.27 -47.82
C VAL A 399 -120.25 20.39 -46.70
N ARG A 400 -120.13 21.35 -45.78
CA ARG A 400 -121.06 21.52 -44.67
C ARG A 400 -121.83 22.83 -44.66
#